data_AF-A0A6P5BGI1-F1
#
_entry.id   AF-A0A6P5BGI1-F1
#
_cell.length_a   1.000
_cell.length_b   1.000
_cell.length_c   1.000
_cell.angle_alpha   90.00
_cell.angle_beta   90.00
_cell.angle_gamma   90.00
#
_symmetry.space_group_name_H-M   'P 1'
#
loop_
_entity.id
_entity.type
_entity.pdbx_description
1 polymer ?
#
loop_
_entity_poly.entity_id
_entity_poly.type
_entity_poly.pdbx_seq_one_letter_code
_entity_poly.pdbx_strand_id
1 'polypeptide(L)'
;MIIEKHEDRCFKSCSGHSYIRKNWLGSIVFPFSALLQQSEISGTFQVNIPPVLLGYTWSKTYVSPKEDYNGQNLKESTFLNIFATIEPQISYAICSPELDKFSDQIDILERARIFTKNCKALFPKRRITTTVFNDEGIQILVIRYIKALNPPQQLLDMFLHDSNARLDLVAHFVSLIPIMPEALDENDGFDIWMTSERCITLAIGNKEEHAILLCNFFLYFGKKALVLLGTSVLEGHVAYVLTQETDEYLLWNPLTGRCHKQFDPFCPLQGVDCLFDGENVWFNLQQNNSPMAVYFDYSKESFWKQLLPKNYQGTKTQSIQPEEIIYSDTNKSMVEDLKNRIERTLKCKIMEWRPKQPTRWNRQCTFILRQILPKLELGTGSFVSSEEESEFERLLQFYWVTGFPIQMPYTDVQSVIDAVYQTGIHSSEFPQTEFALAVYIHPYPNNILSVWVYLASLARHQ
;
A
#
# COMPACT_ATOMS: atom_id res chain seq x y z
N MET A 1 14.32 8.42 20.15
CA MET A 1 15.69 8.97 20.35
C MET A 1 16.29 8.25 21.54
N ILE A 2 17.37 7.51 21.36
CA ILE A 2 18.07 6.83 22.46
C ILE A 2 19.34 7.63 22.73
N ILE A 3 19.54 8.01 23.99
CA ILE A 3 20.76 8.69 24.46
C ILE A 3 21.58 7.64 25.19
N GLU A 4 22.67 7.19 24.56
CA GLU A 4 23.62 6.27 25.18
C GLU A 4 24.81 7.08 25.73
N LYS A 5 25.12 6.88 27.02
CA LYS A 5 26.29 7.48 27.67
C LYS A 5 27.45 6.50 27.53
N HIS A 6 28.51 6.92 26.83
CA HIS A 6 29.78 6.18 26.81
C HIS A 6 30.77 6.78 27.79
N GLU A 7 31.37 5.93 28.62
CA GLU A 7 32.60 6.24 29.36
C GLU A 7 33.78 5.72 28.54
N ASP A 8 34.34 6.56 27.66
CA ASP A 8 35.65 6.25 27.10
C ASP A 8 36.70 6.33 28.22
N ARG A 9 37.60 5.33 28.27
CA ARG A 9 38.83 5.38 29.08
C ARG A 9 39.78 6.43 28.51
N CYS A 10 39.44 7.71 28.66
CA CYS A 10 40.33 8.81 28.34
C CYS A 10 41.20 9.11 29.58
N PHE A 11 42.51 9.15 29.37
CA PHE A 11 43.45 9.57 30.41
C PHE A 11 43.21 11.03 30.78
N LYS A 12 42.66 11.25 31.98
CA LYS A 12 42.57 12.53 32.72
C LYS A 12 41.85 13.68 32.00
N SER A 13 40.74 14.10 32.62
CA SER A 13 39.93 15.30 32.36
C SER A 13 39.30 15.41 30.96
N CYS A 14 38.04 14.98 30.82
CA CYS A 14 36.91 15.75 30.27
C CYS A 14 35.69 14.86 29.96
N SER A 15 34.52 15.29 30.46
CA SER A 15 33.14 15.06 29.99
C SER A 15 32.80 13.72 29.31
N GLY A 16 31.92 12.91 29.94
CA GLY A 16 31.26 11.79 29.25
C GLY A 16 30.62 12.26 27.94
N HIS A 17 30.96 11.60 26.84
CA HIS A 17 30.41 11.90 25.52
C HIS A 17 29.08 11.16 25.39
N SER A 18 27.98 11.91 25.26
CA SER A 18 26.68 11.35 24.90
C SER A 18 26.58 11.30 23.38
N TYR A 19 26.43 10.10 22.82
CA TYR A 19 26.19 9.95 21.39
C TYR A 19 24.69 9.86 21.14
N ILE A 20 24.21 10.62 20.16
CA ILE A 20 22.82 10.58 19.74
C ILE A 20 22.69 9.55 18.62
N ARG A 21 21.86 8.52 18.85
CA ARG A 21 21.50 7.54 17.82
C ARG A 21 20.04 7.71 17.43
N LYS A 22 19.80 7.90 16.13
CA LYS A 22 18.45 7.84 15.54
C LYS A 22 18.19 6.40 15.12
N ASN A 23 17.33 5.72 15.87
CA ASN A 23 16.80 4.42 15.46
C ASN A 23 15.42 4.65 14.84
N TRP A 24 15.26 4.20 13.60
CA TRP A 24 14.00 4.26 12.88
C TRP A 24 13.13 3.06 13.28
N LEU A 25 11.85 3.33 13.55
CA LEU A 25 10.88 2.32 13.95
C LEU A 25 9.92 1.94 12.82
N GLY A 26 9.53 2.92 12.00
CA GLY A 26 8.51 2.77 10.97
C GLY A 26 8.11 4.15 10.43
N SER A 27 7.14 4.17 9.52
CA SER A 27 6.65 5.40 8.90
C SER A 27 5.12 5.43 8.81
N ILE A 28 4.58 6.64 8.70
CA ILE A 28 3.21 6.90 8.25
C ILE A 28 3.35 7.95 7.16
N VAL A 29 2.69 7.71 6.02
CA VAL A 29 2.74 8.59 4.86
C VAL A 29 1.30 8.89 4.46
N PHE A 30 1.00 10.17 4.23
CA PHE A 30 -0.25 10.62 3.65
C PHE A 30 0.08 11.66 2.57
N PRO A 31 -0.57 11.62 1.39
CA PRO A 31 -0.34 12.59 0.35
C PRO A 31 -0.84 13.96 0.78
N PHE A 32 -0.18 15.02 0.30
CA PHE A 32 -0.62 16.38 0.56
C PHE A 32 -2.04 16.65 0.02
N SER A 33 -2.45 15.95 -1.06
CA SER A 33 -3.81 16.02 -1.59
C SER A 33 -4.87 15.56 -0.58
N ALA A 34 -4.59 14.59 0.29
CA ALA A 34 -5.52 14.19 1.35
C ALA A 34 -5.78 15.34 2.34
N LEU A 35 -4.73 16.10 2.69
CA LEU A 35 -4.84 17.24 3.60
C LEU A 35 -5.58 18.42 2.96
N LEU A 36 -5.44 18.62 1.64
CA LEU A 36 -6.21 19.60 0.87
C LEU A 36 -7.69 19.23 0.77
N GLN A 37 -8.00 17.94 0.61
CA GLN A 37 -9.39 17.45 0.49
C GLN A 37 -10.13 17.49 1.84
N GLN A 38 -9.44 17.25 2.95
CA GLN A 38 -10.05 17.05 4.27
C GLN A 38 -9.86 18.22 5.25
N SER A 39 -9.00 19.20 4.92
CA SER A 39 -8.59 20.35 5.75
C SER A 39 -7.85 20.00 7.06
N GLU A 40 -8.12 18.84 7.65
CA GLU A 40 -7.53 18.31 8.86
C GLU A 40 -7.38 16.78 8.74
N ILE A 41 -6.25 16.26 9.19
CA ILE A 41 -6.02 14.83 9.42
C ILE A 41 -5.77 14.65 10.91
N SER A 42 -6.71 14.00 11.59
CA SER A 42 -6.67 13.77 13.04
C SER A 42 -7.09 12.35 13.38
N GLY A 43 -6.27 11.65 14.15
CA GLY A 43 -6.59 10.29 14.57
C GLY A 43 -5.40 9.48 15.08
N THR A 44 -5.70 8.25 15.48
CA THR A 44 -4.72 7.23 15.87
C THR A 44 -4.48 6.30 14.69
N PHE A 45 -3.25 6.25 14.21
CA PHE A 45 -2.88 5.48 13.01
C PHE A 45 -1.87 4.40 13.36
N GLN A 46 -2.04 3.23 12.75
CA GLN A 46 -1.05 2.16 12.84
C GLN A 46 0.20 2.56 12.04
N VAL A 47 1.36 2.46 12.68
CA VAL A 47 2.65 2.74 12.04
C VAL A 47 3.02 1.60 11.10
N ASN A 48 3.49 1.92 9.88
CA ASN A 48 4.05 0.93 8.97
C ASN A 48 5.44 0.53 9.46
N ILE A 49 5.47 -0.58 10.19
CA ILE A 49 6.67 -1.18 10.77
C ILE A 49 7.23 -2.18 9.75
N PRO A 50 8.56 -2.19 9.50
CA PRO A 50 9.17 -3.19 8.64
C PRO A 50 9.05 -4.58 9.26
N PRO A 51 9.07 -5.66 8.46
CA PRO A 51 8.89 -7.03 8.97
C PRO A 51 9.99 -7.46 9.95
N VAL A 52 11.16 -6.79 9.94
CA VAL A 52 12.28 -7.06 10.85
C VAL A 52 12.81 -5.73 11.41
N LEU A 53 12.81 -5.60 12.75
CA LEU A 53 13.40 -4.46 13.46
C LEU A 53 14.54 -4.93 14.37
N LEU A 54 15.78 -4.76 13.91
CA LEU A 54 16.94 -5.10 14.72
C LEU A 54 17.21 -4.00 15.75
N GLY A 55 17.49 -4.41 16.99
CA GLY A 55 17.80 -3.52 18.11
C GLY A 55 16.57 -2.97 18.84
N TYR A 56 15.37 -3.45 18.52
CA TYR A 56 14.15 -3.23 19.29
C TYR A 56 13.74 -4.53 19.99
N THR A 57 13.20 -4.42 21.19
CA THR A 57 12.58 -5.55 21.89
C THR A 57 11.21 -5.12 22.38
N TRP A 58 10.22 -6.00 22.24
CA TRP A 58 8.91 -5.77 22.80
C TRP A 58 8.93 -6.00 24.30
N SER A 59 8.32 -5.07 25.03
CA SER A 59 8.22 -5.19 26.47
C SER A 59 7.38 -6.42 26.83
N LYS A 60 7.98 -7.42 27.47
CA LYS A 60 7.30 -8.65 27.93
C LYS A 60 6.19 -8.39 28.97
N THR A 61 6.06 -7.17 29.49
CA THR A 61 5.01 -6.76 30.45
C THR A 61 3.70 -6.33 29.82
N TYR A 62 3.58 -6.28 28.49
CA TYR A 62 2.30 -6.01 27.83
C TYR A 62 1.44 -7.28 27.85
N VAL A 63 0.48 -7.32 28.78
CA VAL A 63 -0.63 -8.28 28.75
C VAL A 63 -1.51 -7.86 27.57
N SER A 64 -1.59 -8.69 26.53
CA SER A 64 -2.61 -8.52 25.50
C SER A 64 -3.99 -8.43 26.17
N PRO A 65 -4.91 -7.57 25.70
CA PRO A 65 -6.29 -7.63 26.17
C PRO A 65 -6.78 -9.06 25.93
N LYS A 66 -7.07 -9.78 27.01
CA LYS A 66 -7.67 -11.12 26.95
C LYS A 66 -9.13 -10.95 26.58
N GLU A 67 -9.42 -10.83 25.30
CA GLU A 67 -10.74 -11.09 24.73
C GLU A 67 -10.59 -11.92 23.46
N ASP A 68 -11.52 -12.85 23.27
CA ASP A 68 -11.46 -14.01 22.37
C ASP A 68 -11.39 -13.65 20.87
N TYR A 69 -10.23 -13.24 20.39
CA TYR A 69 -9.96 -13.04 18.97
C TYR A 69 -9.13 -14.21 18.41
N ASN A 70 -9.84 -15.19 17.84
CA ASN A 70 -9.21 -16.23 17.03
C ASN A 70 -8.81 -15.66 15.66
N GLY A 71 -7.50 -15.61 15.38
CA GLY A 71 -6.97 -15.68 14.01
C GLY A 71 -6.15 -14.50 13.50
N GLN A 72 -6.13 -13.34 14.18
CA GLN A 72 -5.15 -12.30 13.88
C GLN A 72 -4.08 -12.36 14.95
N ASN A 73 -2.88 -12.81 14.58
CA ASN A 73 -1.70 -12.57 15.39
C ASN A 73 -1.62 -11.06 15.62
N LEU A 74 -1.98 -10.59 16.82
CA LEU A 74 -1.63 -9.26 17.34
C LEU A 74 -0.10 -9.21 17.47
N LYS A 75 0.61 -9.30 16.33
CA LYS A 75 2.00 -8.91 16.22
C LYS A 75 1.99 -7.41 16.50
N GLU A 76 2.49 -7.04 17.67
CA GLU A 76 3.54 -6.03 17.73
C GLU A 76 3.26 -4.76 16.89
N SER A 77 2.07 -4.20 17.06
CA SER A 77 1.61 -3.02 16.31
C SER A 77 1.84 -1.76 17.14
N THR A 78 2.54 -0.79 16.56
CA THR A 78 2.73 0.54 17.16
C THR A 78 1.72 1.51 16.55
N PHE A 79 1.17 2.39 17.39
CA PHE A 79 0.21 3.40 16.97
C PHE A 79 0.76 4.81 17.24
N LEU A 80 0.42 5.74 16.37
CA LEU A 80 0.78 7.15 16.49
C LEU A 80 -0.47 8.03 16.39
N ASN A 81 -0.62 8.95 17.34
CA ASN A 81 -1.65 9.99 17.25
C ASN A 81 -1.10 11.15 16.43
N ILE A 82 -1.77 11.47 15.33
CA ILE A 82 -1.39 12.55 14.42
C ILE A 82 -2.52 13.57 14.37
N PHE A 83 -2.16 14.84 14.42
CA PHE A 83 -3.01 15.98 14.11
C PHE A 83 -2.25 16.88 13.13
N ALA A 84 -2.79 17.08 11.93
CA ALA A 84 -2.19 17.90 10.88
C ALA A 84 -3.27 18.77 10.21
N THR A 85 -2.97 20.04 9.98
CA THR A 85 -3.87 21.04 9.38
C THR A 85 -3.08 22.01 8.50
N ILE A 86 -3.71 22.57 7.46
CA ILE A 86 -3.13 23.66 6.65
C ILE A 86 -3.73 24.99 7.10
N GLU A 87 -2.88 25.99 7.32
CA GLU A 87 -3.28 27.35 7.63
C GLU A 87 -2.63 28.34 6.62
N PRO A 88 -3.42 29.10 5.84
CA PRO A 88 -4.89 29.17 5.81
C PRO A 88 -5.53 27.94 5.12
N GLN A 89 -6.78 27.62 5.47
CA GLN A 89 -7.52 26.54 4.81
C GLN A 89 -7.74 26.88 3.32
N ILE A 90 -7.18 26.05 2.44
CA ILE A 90 -7.34 26.17 1.00
C ILE A 90 -8.60 25.39 0.62
N SER A 91 -9.64 26.10 0.16
CA SER A 91 -10.86 25.44 -0.31
C SER A 91 -10.59 24.72 -1.63
N TYR A 92 -10.77 23.41 -1.66
CA TYR A 92 -10.80 22.64 -2.91
C TYR A 92 -12.15 22.89 -3.61
N ALA A 93 -12.12 23.51 -4.79
CA ALA A 93 -13.32 23.76 -5.58
C ALA A 93 -13.65 22.53 -6.44
N ILE A 94 -14.79 21.88 -6.17
CA ILE A 94 -15.34 20.82 -7.01
C ILE A 94 -16.03 21.51 -8.20
N CYS A 95 -15.35 21.56 -9.34
CA CYS A 95 -15.91 22.14 -10.56
C CYS A 95 -16.73 21.08 -11.28
N SER A 96 -18.06 21.09 -11.18
CA SER A 96 -18.91 20.18 -11.96
C SER A 96 -18.88 20.60 -13.43
N PRO A 97 -18.28 19.83 -14.35
CA PRO A 97 -18.26 20.20 -15.75
C PRO A 97 -19.65 19.96 -16.33
N GLU A 98 -20.14 20.90 -17.13
CA GLU A 98 -21.25 20.65 -18.04
C GLU A 98 -20.70 19.82 -19.22
N LEU A 99 -21.17 18.57 -19.36
CA LEU A 99 -20.75 17.70 -20.47
C LEU A 99 -21.58 17.98 -21.73
N ASP A 100 -20.86 18.21 -22.83
CA ASP A 100 -21.39 18.08 -24.18
C ASP A 100 -21.57 16.59 -24.60
N LYS A 101 -22.55 16.39 -25.50
CA LYS A 101 -23.12 15.11 -25.98
C LYS A 101 -22.11 14.18 -26.65
N PHE A 102 -22.13 12.85 -26.42
CA PHE A 102 -21.84 11.80 -27.44
C PHE A 102 -22.25 10.34 -27.05
N SER A 103 -22.59 9.57 -28.10
CA SER A 103 -22.67 8.09 -28.35
C SER A 103 -23.87 7.21 -27.91
N ASP A 104 -24.08 6.14 -28.69
CA ASP A 104 -25.31 5.42 -29.11
C ASP A 104 -26.10 4.62 -28.05
N GLN A 105 -25.87 4.87 -26.76
CA GLN A 105 -26.64 4.28 -25.64
C GLN A 105 -27.25 5.37 -24.74
N ILE A 106 -27.92 6.33 -25.38
CA ILE A 106 -28.42 7.57 -24.77
C ILE A 106 -29.23 7.29 -23.48
N ASP A 107 -30.11 6.28 -23.49
CA ASP A 107 -31.00 5.99 -22.35
C ASP A 107 -30.25 5.53 -21.08
N ILE A 108 -29.19 4.71 -21.21
CA ILE A 108 -28.45 4.19 -20.05
C ILE A 108 -27.52 5.26 -19.47
N LEU A 109 -26.85 6.02 -20.34
CA LEU A 109 -25.98 7.12 -19.92
C LEU A 109 -26.81 8.25 -19.29
N GLU A 110 -27.97 8.58 -19.85
CA GLU A 110 -28.88 9.56 -19.26
C GLU A 110 -29.42 9.09 -17.91
N ARG A 111 -29.78 7.81 -17.78
CA ARG A 111 -30.13 7.20 -16.49
C ARG A 111 -29.00 7.31 -15.47
N ALA A 112 -27.76 7.01 -15.86
CA ALA A 112 -26.59 7.14 -14.99
C ALA A 112 -26.36 8.58 -14.51
N ARG A 113 -26.57 9.57 -15.40
CA ARG A 113 -26.51 10.99 -15.06
C ARG A 113 -27.61 11.39 -14.08
N ILE A 114 -28.86 11.01 -14.35
CA ILE A 114 -30.00 11.28 -13.47
C ILE A 114 -29.78 10.62 -12.10
N PHE A 115 -29.30 9.38 -12.07
CA PHE A 115 -28.99 8.65 -10.85
C PHE A 115 -27.92 9.38 -10.02
N THR A 116 -26.83 9.79 -10.66
CA THR A 116 -25.73 10.53 -10.01
C THR A 116 -26.23 11.85 -9.43
N LYS A 117 -27.01 12.63 -10.21
CA LYS A 117 -27.62 13.89 -9.76
C LYS A 117 -28.54 13.70 -8.56
N ASN A 118 -29.40 12.67 -8.61
CA ASN A 118 -30.32 12.35 -7.52
C ASN A 118 -29.60 11.92 -6.24
N CYS A 119 -28.51 11.17 -6.36
CA CYS A 119 -27.71 10.72 -5.21
C CYS A 119 -26.94 11.88 -4.58
N LYS A 120 -26.28 12.73 -5.39
CA LYS A 120 -25.59 13.94 -4.92
C LYS A 120 -26.56 14.94 -4.27
N ALA A 121 -27.81 15.03 -4.75
CA ALA A 121 -28.83 15.86 -4.13
C ALA A 121 -29.21 15.39 -2.71
N LEU A 122 -29.18 14.07 -2.45
CA LEU A 122 -29.46 13.50 -1.13
C LEU A 122 -28.23 13.60 -0.19
N PHE A 123 -27.05 13.29 -0.72
CA PHE A 123 -25.80 13.29 0.05
C PHE A 123 -24.69 13.98 -0.76
N PRO A 124 -24.47 15.29 -0.59
CA PRO A 124 -23.56 16.07 -1.45
C PRO A 124 -22.09 15.74 -1.24
N LYS A 125 -21.71 15.21 -0.07
CA LYS A 125 -20.32 14.87 0.27
C LYS A 125 -19.90 13.46 -0.15
N ARG A 126 -20.85 12.59 -0.54
CA ARG A 126 -20.56 11.19 -0.86
C ARG A 126 -20.10 11.05 -2.30
N ARG A 127 -19.04 10.26 -2.50
CA ARG A 127 -18.52 9.96 -3.83
C ARG A 127 -19.44 9.00 -4.57
N ILE A 128 -19.64 9.27 -5.85
CA ILE A 128 -20.38 8.41 -6.75
C ILE A 128 -19.80 8.50 -8.15
N THR A 129 -19.41 7.37 -8.70
CA THR A 129 -18.91 7.23 -10.08
C THR A 129 -19.74 6.17 -10.78
N THR A 130 -20.46 6.56 -11.83
CA THR A 130 -21.31 5.67 -12.63
C THR A 130 -20.77 5.46 -14.04
N THR A 131 -20.15 6.50 -14.59
CA THR A 131 -19.53 6.51 -15.92
C THR A 131 -18.17 7.18 -15.86
N VAL A 132 -17.23 6.70 -16.65
CA VAL A 132 -15.86 7.19 -16.78
C VAL A 132 -15.45 7.23 -18.24
N PHE A 133 -14.41 7.97 -18.59
CA PHE A 133 -13.85 7.95 -19.94
C PHE A 133 -12.81 6.84 -20.03
N ASN A 134 -12.74 6.13 -21.16
CA ASN A 134 -11.56 5.29 -21.44
C ASN A 134 -10.41 6.13 -22.01
N ASP A 135 -9.29 5.47 -22.25
CA ASP A 135 -8.11 5.99 -22.94
C ASP A 135 -8.39 6.50 -24.38
N GLU A 136 -9.52 6.11 -24.97
CA GLU A 136 -9.99 6.59 -26.28
C GLU A 136 -10.96 7.79 -26.18
N GLY A 137 -11.29 8.26 -24.98
CA GLY A 137 -12.23 9.38 -24.77
C GLY A 137 -13.71 9.01 -24.94
N ILE A 138 -14.06 7.73 -24.84
CA ILE A 138 -15.43 7.22 -24.88
C ILE A 138 -15.96 7.08 -23.46
N GLN A 139 -17.17 7.61 -23.22
CA GLN A 139 -17.86 7.47 -21.94
C GLN A 139 -18.42 6.04 -21.76
N ILE A 140 -17.99 5.35 -20.71
CA ILE A 140 -18.27 3.94 -20.44
C ILE A 140 -18.79 3.78 -19.00
N LEU A 141 -19.74 2.87 -18.79
CA LEU A 141 -20.21 2.52 -17.45
C LEU A 141 -19.13 1.77 -16.67
N VAL A 142 -18.97 2.11 -15.39
CA VAL A 142 -17.97 1.50 -14.50
C VAL A 142 -18.11 -0.03 -14.39
N ILE A 143 -19.34 -0.55 -14.49
CA ILE A 143 -19.62 -2.00 -14.44
C ILE A 143 -18.91 -2.78 -15.55
N ARG A 144 -18.60 -2.13 -16.69
CA ARG A 144 -17.94 -2.79 -17.83
C ARG A 144 -16.45 -3.08 -17.58
N TYR A 145 -15.86 -2.47 -16.57
CA TYR A 145 -14.48 -2.72 -16.16
C TYR A 145 -14.33 -3.97 -15.28
N ILE A 146 -15.44 -4.53 -14.77
CA ILE A 146 -15.42 -5.69 -13.89
C ILE A 146 -15.60 -6.97 -14.71
N LYS A 147 -14.62 -7.86 -14.62
CA LYS A 147 -14.58 -9.17 -15.27
C LYS A 147 -13.56 -10.06 -14.56
N ALA A 148 -13.85 -11.34 -14.41
CA ALA A 148 -12.85 -12.29 -13.92
C ALA A 148 -11.65 -12.33 -14.88
N LEU A 149 -10.45 -12.02 -14.38
CA LEU A 149 -9.20 -11.97 -15.15
C LEU A 149 -8.11 -12.79 -14.46
N ASN A 150 -7.31 -13.51 -15.24
CA ASN A 150 -6.22 -14.33 -14.73
C ASN A 150 -5.10 -13.48 -14.13
N PRO A 151 -4.65 -13.75 -12.89
CA PRO A 151 -3.41 -13.18 -12.37
C PRO A 151 -2.19 -13.89 -13.01
N PRO A 152 -0.96 -13.34 -12.82
CA PRO A 152 0.25 -14.00 -13.30
C PRO A 152 0.41 -15.43 -12.80
N GLN A 153 0.89 -16.34 -13.67
CA GLN A 153 1.05 -17.77 -13.34
C GLN A 153 1.90 -18.01 -12.10
N GLN A 154 2.97 -17.24 -11.92
CA GLN A 154 3.82 -17.33 -10.72
C GLN A 154 3.05 -17.10 -9.40
N LEU A 155 1.96 -16.32 -9.41
CA LEU A 155 1.12 -16.10 -8.22
C LEU A 155 0.11 -17.24 -8.02
N LEU A 156 -0.27 -17.93 -9.10
CA LEU A 156 -1.16 -19.08 -9.07
C LEU A 156 -0.47 -20.32 -8.52
N ASP A 157 0.80 -20.52 -8.91
CA ASP A 157 1.60 -21.69 -8.51
C ASP A 157 2.07 -21.60 -7.05
N MET A 158 2.11 -20.39 -6.49
CA MET A 158 2.48 -20.15 -5.09
C MET A 158 1.29 -20.35 -4.15
N PHE A 159 1.56 -20.97 -2.99
CA PHE A 159 0.55 -21.24 -1.95
C PHE A 159 -0.69 -22.01 -2.46
N LEU A 160 -0.48 -23.13 -3.15
CA LEU A 160 -1.57 -23.97 -3.69
C LEU A 160 -2.59 -24.42 -2.63
N HIS A 161 -2.17 -24.56 -1.38
CA HIS A 161 -2.99 -25.08 -0.28
C HIS A 161 -3.53 -24.01 0.68
N ASP A 162 -3.11 -22.75 0.56
CA ASP A 162 -3.57 -21.65 1.43
C ASP A 162 -4.22 -20.56 0.57
N SER A 163 -5.56 -20.52 0.59
CA SER A 163 -6.31 -19.54 -0.18
C SER A 163 -6.10 -18.11 0.30
N ASN A 164 -5.88 -17.89 1.60
CA ASN A 164 -5.80 -16.55 2.17
C ASN A 164 -4.43 -15.96 1.90
N ALA A 165 -3.37 -16.75 2.09
CA ALA A 165 -2.01 -16.34 1.71
C ALA A 165 -1.90 -16.02 0.21
N ARG A 166 -2.66 -16.72 -0.65
CA ARG A 166 -2.72 -16.41 -2.08
C ARG A 166 -3.39 -15.06 -2.36
N LEU A 167 -4.49 -14.73 -1.68
CA LEU A 167 -5.15 -13.43 -1.82
C LEU A 167 -4.24 -12.29 -1.33
N ASP A 168 -3.55 -12.49 -0.21
CA ASP A 168 -2.57 -11.53 0.32
C ASP A 168 -1.43 -11.29 -0.68
N LEU A 169 -0.90 -12.35 -1.30
CA LEU A 169 0.15 -12.24 -2.30
C LEU A 169 -0.31 -11.48 -3.55
N VAL A 170 -1.54 -11.69 -3.99
CA VAL A 170 -2.11 -10.98 -5.15
C VAL A 170 -2.40 -9.51 -4.82
N ALA A 171 -2.88 -9.22 -3.61
CA ALA A 171 -3.02 -7.86 -3.12
C ALA A 171 -1.67 -7.14 -3.03
N HIS A 172 -0.63 -7.83 -2.54
CA HIS A 172 0.75 -7.36 -2.53
C HIS A 172 1.24 -7.05 -3.96
N PHE A 173 1.03 -7.96 -4.91
CA PHE A 173 1.40 -7.71 -6.32
C PHE A 173 0.73 -6.47 -6.90
N VAL A 174 -0.56 -6.26 -6.66
CA VAL A 174 -1.27 -5.06 -7.14
C VAL A 174 -0.70 -3.80 -6.49
N SER A 175 -0.34 -3.85 -5.20
CA SER A 175 0.25 -2.71 -4.48
C SER A 175 1.64 -2.31 -4.99
N LEU A 176 2.30 -3.19 -5.76
CA LEU A 176 3.60 -2.90 -6.37
C LEU A 176 3.50 -2.06 -7.64
N ILE A 177 2.29 -1.90 -8.20
CA ILE A 177 2.09 -1.07 -9.38
C ILE A 177 2.17 0.41 -8.94
N PRO A 178 3.03 1.23 -9.56
CA PRO A 178 3.10 2.65 -9.29
C PRO A 178 1.76 3.36 -9.51
N ILE A 179 1.45 4.30 -8.61
CA ILE A 179 0.29 5.18 -8.73
C ILE A 179 0.65 6.37 -9.62
N MET A 180 -0.19 6.68 -10.60
CA MET A 180 -0.10 7.93 -11.35
C MET A 180 -0.31 9.11 -10.39
N PRO A 181 0.60 10.10 -10.33
CA PRO A 181 0.37 11.29 -9.50
C PRO A 181 -0.98 11.92 -9.85
N GLU A 182 -1.83 12.17 -8.85
CA GLU A 182 -3.07 12.91 -9.05
C GLU A 182 -2.68 14.29 -9.61
N ALA A 183 -3.00 14.55 -10.88
CA ALA A 183 -2.95 15.90 -11.41
C ALA A 183 -3.94 16.72 -10.59
N LEU A 184 -3.43 17.76 -9.92
CA LEU A 184 -4.25 18.78 -9.27
C LEU A 184 -4.93 19.63 -10.36
N ASP A 185 -5.74 19.01 -11.21
CA ASP A 185 -6.44 19.73 -12.24
C ASP A 185 -7.60 20.47 -11.60
N GLU A 186 -7.58 21.80 -11.77
CA GLU A 186 -8.64 22.74 -11.38
C GLU A 186 -9.98 22.46 -12.09
N ASN A 187 -9.98 21.55 -13.08
CA ASN A 187 -11.17 20.97 -13.68
C ASN A 187 -11.31 19.52 -13.22
N ASP A 188 -12.25 19.28 -12.30
CA ASP A 188 -12.80 17.97 -11.90
C ASP A 188 -13.60 17.34 -13.07
N GLY A 189 -12.92 17.26 -14.22
CA GLY A 189 -13.48 17.06 -15.53
C GLY A 189 -13.96 15.65 -15.76
N PHE A 190 -13.02 14.72 -15.70
CA PHE A 190 -13.19 13.40 -16.29
C PHE A 190 -12.22 12.41 -15.67
N ASP A 191 -12.73 11.47 -14.88
CA ASP A 191 -11.98 10.28 -14.50
C ASP A 191 -11.74 9.46 -15.79
N ILE A 192 -10.47 9.37 -16.22
CA ILE A 192 -10.04 8.47 -17.29
C ILE A 192 -9.57 7.18 -16.64
N TRP A 193 -10.20 6.07 -16.99
CA TRP A 193 -9.83 4.74 -16.54
C TRP A 193 -9.31 3.90 -17.70
N MET A 194 -8.25 3.15 -17.44
CA MET A 194 -7.67 2.17 -18.35
C MET A 194 -8.18 0.77 -18.03
N THR A 195 -8.08 -0.14 -19.01
CA THR A 195 -8.32 -1.57 -18.77
C THR A 195 -7.23 -2.15 -17.86
N SER A 196 -7.55 -3.27 -17.22
CA SER A 196 -6.62 -3.98 -16.32
C SER A 196 -5.35 -4.42 -17.07
N GLU A 197 -5.48 -4.82 -18.34
CA GLU A 197 -4.34 -5.16 -19.21
C GLU A 197 -3.44 -3.95 -19.48
N ARG A 198 -4.02 -2.78 -19.76
CA ARG A 198 -3.25 -1.54 -19.98
C ARG A 198 -2.50 -1.12 -18.71
N CYS A 199 -3.16 -1.18 -17.55
CA CYS A 199 -2.54 -0.89 -16.26
C CYS A 199 -1.30 -1.75 -16.00
N ILE A 200 -1.37 -3.06 -16.27
CA ILE A 200 -0.22 -3.98 -16.15
C ILE A 200 0.84 -3.72 -17.23
N THR A 201 0.43 -3.49 -18.47
CA THR A 201 1.37 -3.29 -19.59
C THR A 201 2.19 -2.02 -19.42
N LEU A 202 1.58 -0.95 -18.92
CA LEU A 202 2.23 0.32 -18.66
C LEU A 202 2.89 0.38 -17.27
N ALA A 203 2.63 -0.60 -16.40
CA ALA A 203 3.05 -0.63 -15.00
C ALA A 203 2.72 0.68 -14.27
N ILE A 204 1.50 1.17 -14.45
CA ILE A 204 1.00 2.38 -13.81
C ILE A 204 -0.54 2.36 -13.74
N GLY A 205 -1.11 2.93 -12.69
CA GLY A 205 -2.56 3.12 -12.61
C GLY A 205 -3.00 4.14 -11.56
N ASN A 206 -4.29 4.47 -11.54
CA ASN A 206 -4.92 5.27 -10.50
C ASN A 206 -5.51 4.38 -9.39
N LYS A 207 -6.08 4.99 -8.33
CA LYS A 207 -6.59 4.27 -7.16
C LYS A 207 -7.71 3.30 -7.53
N GLU A 208 -8.59 3.70 -8.44
CA GLU A 208 -9.75 2.93 -8.89
C GLU A 208 -9.33 1.76 -9.77
N GLU A 209 -8.39 1.96 -10.69
CA GLU A 209 -7.82 0.93 -11.56
C GLU A 209 -7.13 -0.18 -10.75
N HIS A 210 -6.41 0.17 -9.67
CA HIS A 210 -5.84 -0.80 -8.75
C HIS A 210 -6.93 -1.63 -8.07
N ALA A 211 -8.01 -0.99 -7.59
CA ALA A 211 -9.14 -1.70 -6.98
C ALA A 211 -9.87 -2.60 -7.99
N ILE A 212 -10.07 -2.13 -9.22
CA ILE A 212 -10.67 -2.89 -10.32
C ILE A 212 -9.81 -4.11 -10.66
N LEU A 213 -8.50 -3.93 -10.80
CA LEU A 213 -7.56 -5.00 -11.08
C LEU A 213 -7.60 -6.09 -10.00
N LEU A 214 -7.52 -5.69 -8.72
CA LEU A 214 -7.60 -6.62 -7.59
C LEU A 214 -8.96 -7.34 -7.54
N CYS A 215 -10.05 -6.61 -7.77
CA CYS A 215 -11.40 -7.18 -7.83
C CYS A 215 -11.50 -8.24 -8.95
N ASN A 216 -10.98 -7.94 -10.13
CA ASN A 216 -10.96 -8.85 -11.28
C ASN A 216 -10.17 -10.14 -11.01
N PHE A 217 -9.05 -10.05 -10.29
CA PHE A 217 -8.30 -11.22 -9.82
C PHE A 217 -9.07 -12.03 -8.78
N PHE A 218 -9.74 -11.39 -7.82
CA PHE A 218 -10.55 -12.10 -6.83
C PHE A 218 -11.73 -12.82 -7.46
N LEU A 219 -12.37 -12.21 -8.46
CA LEU A 219 -13.41 -12.85 -9.26
C LEU A 219 -12.88 -14.09 -10.01
N TYR A 220 -11.64 -14.05 -10.50
CA TYR A 220 -11.00 -15.23 -11.12
C TYR A 220 -10.80 -16.38 -10.13
N PHE A 221 -10.51 -16.08 -8.87
CA PHE A 221 -10.49 -17.08 -7.79
C PHE A 221 -11.88 -17.53 -7.32
N GLY A 222 -12.96 -17.05 -7.95
CA GLY A 222 -14.34 -17.39 -7.59
C GLY A 222 -14.82 -16.73 -6.29
N LYS A 223 -14.12 -15.69 -5.80
CA LYS A 223 -14.56 -14.91 -4.65
C LYS A 223 -15.64 -13.91 -5.09
N LYS A 224 -16.60 -13.64 -4.21
CA LYS A 224 -17.57 -12.55 -4.40
C LYS A 224 -16.88 -11.23 -4.04
N ALA A 225 -16.45 -10.49 -5.05
CA ALA A 225 -15.71 -9.25 -4.90
C ALA A 225 -16.50 -8.07 -5.51
N LEU A 226 -16.50 -6.95 -4.80
CA LEU A 226 -17.05 -5.67 -5.25
C LEU A 226 -16.00 -4.58 -5.09
N VAL A 227 -16.03 -3.57 -5.97
CA VAL A 227 -15.23 -2.36 -5.76
C VAL A 227 -16.01 -1.40 -4.88
N LEU A 228 -15.34 -0.85 -3.89
CA LEU A 228 -15.85 0.10 -2.91
C LEU A 228 -15.20 1.45 -3.13
N LEU A 229 -15.98 2.49 -3.33
CA LEU A 229 -15.52 3.87 -3.35
C LEU A 229 -15.85 4.56 -2.03
N GLY A 230 -14.88 5.29 -1.50
CA GLY A 230 -14.99 5.88 -0.19
C GLY A 230 -13.95 6.95 0.11
N THR A 231 -13.84 7.27 1.40
CA THR A 231 -12.86 8.21 1.93
C THR A 231 -12.05 7.55 3.05
N SER A 232 -10.74 7.75 3.01
CA SER A 232 -9.80 7.35 4.05
C SER A 232 -9.19 8.58 4.69
N VAL A 233 -8.91 8.52 5.99
CA VAL A 233 -8.26 9.62 6.73
C VAL A 233 -6.85 9.92 6.20
N LEU A 234 -6.13 8.89 5.80
CA LEU A 234 -4.74 9.01 5.39
C LEU A 234 -4.62 9.30 3.90
N GLU A 235 -5.48 8.71 3.07
CA GLU A 235 -5.30 8.70 1.62
C GLU A 235 -6.26 9.64 0.87
N GLY A 236 -7.23 10.25 1.55
CA GLY A 236 -8.25 11.09 0.91
C GLY A 236 -9.34 10.25 0.26
N HIS A 237 -9.71 10.57 -0.98
CA HIS A 237 -10.54 9.68 -1.80
C HIS A 237 -9.82 8.37 -2.11
N VAL A 238 -10.52 7.24 -1.94
CA VAL A 238 -9.95 5.89 -2.07
C VAL A 238 -10.90 4.93 -2.78
N ALA A 239 -10.32 3.85 -3.31
CA ALA A 239 -11.03 2.69 -3.83
C ALA A 239 -10.48 1.41 -3.19
N TYR A 240 -11.37 0.59 -2.62
CA TYR A 240 -11.07 -0.65 -1.92
C TYR A 240 -11.78 -1.81 -2.61
N VAL A 241 -11.39 -3.04 -2.30
CA VAL A 241 -12.14 -4.24 -2.72
C VAL A 241 -12.81 -4.86 -1.51
N LEU A 242 -14.13 -5.04 -1.60
CA LEU A 242 -14.93 -5.71 -0.60
C LEU A 242 -15.10 -7.18 -1.00
N THR A 243 -14.74 -8.10 -0.12
CA THR A 243 -15.04 -9.53 -0.30
C THR A 243 -15.90 -10.06 0.82
N GLN A 244 -16.89 -10.89 0.47
CA GLN A 244 -17.73 -11.56 1.45
C GLN A 244 -17.19 -12.95 1.79
N GLU A 245 -16.84 -13.17 3.05
CA GLU A 245 -16.63 -14.51 3.62
C GLU A 245 -17.88 -14.98 4.39
N THR A 246 -17.88 -16.18 4.96
CA THR A 246 -19.12 -16.83 5.46
C THR A 246 -19.92 -15.99 6.44
N ASP A 247 -19.25 -15.24 7.31
CA ASP A 247 -19.89 -14.39 8.33
C ASP A 247 -19.29 -12.98 8.45
N GLU A 248 -18.25 -12.66 7.67
CA GLU A 248 -17.53 -11.39 7.77
C GLU A 248 -17.27 -10.76 6.40
N TYR A 249 -17.23 -9.43 6.38
CA TYR A 249 -16.78 -8.65 5.24
C TYR A 249 -15.33 -8.23 5.42
N LEU A 250 -14.52 -8.47 4.39
CA LEU A 250 -13.12 -8.08 4.32
C LEU A 250 -12.94 -6.91 3.36
N LEU A 251 -12.15 -5.94 3.81
CA LEU A 251 -11.84 -4.70 3.13
C LEU A 251 -10.36 -4.72 2.71
N TRP A 252 -10.12 -4.85 1.42
CA TRP A 252 -8.78 -4.92 0.86
C TRP A 252 -8.37 -3.55 0.33
N ASN A 253 -7.27 -3.01 0.84
CA ASN A 253 -6.64 -1.81 0.29
C ASN A 253 -5.67 -2.24 -0.83
N PRO A 254 -5.98 -1.95 -2.11
CA PRO A 254 -5.14 -2.38 -3.22
C PRO A 254 -3.81 -1.61 -3.30
N LEU A 255 -3.70 -0.44 -2.65
CA LEU A 255 -2.49 0.39 -2.67
C LEU A 255 -1.45 -0.05 -1.63
N THR A 256 -1.89 -0.69 -0.55
CA THR A 256 -1.01 -1.19 0.52
C THR A 256 -0.92 -2.71 0.56
N GLY A 257 -1.78 -3.41 -0.19
CA GLY A 257 -1.89 -4.87 -0.18
C GLY A 257 -2.45 -5.43 1.13
N ARG A 258 -3.00 -4.59 2.03
CA ARG A 258 -3.50 -5.02 3.34
C ARG A 258 -4.99 -5.35 3.33
N CYS A 259 -5.34 -6.38 4.10
CA CYS A 259 -6.71 -6.77 4.39
C CYS A 259 -7.12 -6.33 5.79
N HIS A 260 -8.26 -5.64 5.87
CA HIS A 260 -8.90 -5.23 7.12
C HIS A 260 -10.24 -5.92 7.28
N LYS A 261 -10.62 -6.25 8.52
CA LYS A 261 -11.98 -6.71 8.82
C LYS A 261 -12.91 -5.51 8.90
N GLN A 262 -14.20 -5.70 8.60
CA GLN A 262 -15.20 -4.64 8.75
C GLN A 262 -15.20 -3.96 10.14
N PHE A 263 -15.03 -4.75 11.20
CA PHE A 263 -15.03 -4.27 12.59
C PHE A 263 -13.62 -4.02 13.13
N ASP A 264 -12.61 -3.93 12.27
CA ASP A 264 -11.27 -3.53 12.65
C ASP A 264 -11.24 -2.02 12.98
N PRO A 265 -10.98 -1.63 14.24
CA PRO A 265 -10.94 -0.22 14.63
C PRO A 265 -9.77 0.54 13.98
N PHE A 266 -8.78 -0.17 13.43
CA PHE A 266 -7.60 0.42 12.80
C PHE A 266 -7.69 0.45 11.26
N CYS A 267 -8.85 0.09 10.69
CA CYS A 267 -9.08 0.27 9.26
C CYS A 267 -9.00 1.77 8.92
N PRO A 268 -8.13 2.18 7.97
CA PRO A 268 -7.97 3.60 7.62
C PRO A 268 -9.17 4.17 6.83
N LEU A 269 -10.11 3.32 6.41
CA LEU A 269 -11.32 3.70 5.70
C LEU A 269 -12.34 4.33 6.67
N GLN A 270 -12.77 5.56 6.37
CA GLN A 270 -13.73 6.32 7.18
C GLN A 270 -15.13 6.31 6.61
N GLY A 271 -15.27 6.28 5.28
CA GLY A 271 -16.55 6.41 4.59
C GLY A 271 -16.69 5.40 3.48
N VAL A 272 -17.87 4.76 3.40
CA VAL A 272 -18.30 3.86 2.32
C VAL A 272 -19.45 4.54 1.58
N ASP A 273 -19.19 4.97 0.35
CA ASP A 273 -20.14 5.81 -0.39
C ASP A 273 -20.85 5.04 -1.51
N CYS A 274 -20.10 4.24 -2.26
CA CYS A 274 -20.59 3.53 -3.44
C CYS A 274 -19.95 2.14 -3.54
N LEU A 275 -20.72 1.15 -3.99
CA LEU A 275 -20.25 -0.18 -4.36
C LEU A 275 -20.57 -0.43 -5.83
N PHE A 276 -19.72 -1.16 -6.55
CA PHE A 276 -20.07 -1.65 -7.88
C PHE A 276 -19.40 -2.99 -8.20
N ASP A 277 -20.06 -3.75 -9.06
CA ASP A 277 -19.57 -5.00 -9.63
C ASP A 277 -19.84 -5.03 -11.14
N GLY A 278 -19.75 -6.21 -11.76
CA GLY A 278 -20.03 -6.39 -13.18
C GLY A 278 -21.53 -6.32 -13.55
N GLU A 279 -22.42 -6.27 -12.58
CA GLU A 279 -23.86 -6.25 -12.78
C GLU A 279 -24.46 -4.87 -12.51
N ASN A 280 -24.04 -4.17 -11.46
CA ASN A 280 -24.69 -2.95 -11.02
C ASN A 280 -23.79 -1.99 -10.23
N VAL A 281 -24.34 -0.80 -9.97
CA VAL A 281 -23.79 0.21 -9.07
C VAL A 281 -24.80 0.45 -7.94
N TRP A 282 -24.33 0.41 -6.70
CA TRP A 282 -25.10 0.63 -5.49
C TRP A 282 -24.59 1.85 -4.73
N PHE A 283 -25.47 2.82 -4.51
CA PHE A 283 -25.16 4.01 -3.72
C PHE A 283 -25.67 3.86 -2.29
N ASN A 284 -24.83 4.20 -1.30
CA ASN A 284 -25.18 4.07 0.11
C ASN A 284 -26.20 5.14 0.53
N LEU A 285 -27.36 4.73 1.02
CA LEU A 285 -28.42 5.60 1.55
C LEU A 285 -28.45 5.69 3.08
N GLN A 286 -27.63 4.89 3.77
CA GLN A 286 -27.60 4.85 5.24
C GLN A 286 -27.11 6.19 5.79
N GLN A 287 -27.54 6.60 6.99
CA GLN A 287 -27.12 7.89 7.57
C GLN A 287 -25.63 7.90 7.93
N ASN A 288 -25.16 6.83 8.56
CA ASN A 288 -23.74 6.62 8.84
C ASN A 288 -23.09 5.86 7.68
N ASN A 289 -21.98 6.38 7.15
CA ASN A 289 -21.18 5.72 6.12
C ASN A 289 -19.89 5.09 6.67
N SER A 290 -19.68 5.05 7.99
CA SER A 290 -18.50 4.38 8.54
C SER A 290 -18.53 2.86 8.29
N PRO A 291 -17.41 2.21 7.94
CA PRO A 291 -17.40 0.78 7.62
C PRO A 291 -18.00 -0.11 8.72
N MET A 292 -17.75 0.24 9.99
CA MET A 292 -18.28 -0.49 11.14
C MET A 292 -19.81 -0.37 11.31
N ALA A 293 -20.41 0.72 10.83
CA ALA A 293 -21.85 0.98 10.97
C ALA A 293 -22.65 0.63 9.70
N VAL A 294 -21.97 0.43 8.57
CA VAL A 294 -22.57 0.14 7.27
C VAL A 294 -23.00 -1.33 7.20
N TYR A 295 -24.26 -1.56 6.89
CA TYR A 295 -24.74 -2.89 6.53
C TYR A 295 -24.44 -3.14 5.04
N PHE A 296 -23.49 -4.02 4.74
CA PHE A 296 -23.06 -4.35 3.38
C PHE A 296 -24.02 -5.24 2.58
N ASP A 297 -25.20 -5.56 3.12
CA ASP A 297 -26.25 -6.28 2.40
C ASP A 297 -26.90 -5.39 1.32
N TYR A 298 -26.31 -5.42 0.12
CA TYR A 298 -26.72 -4.66 -1.06
C TYR A 298 -28.01 -5.16 -1.72
N SER A 299 -28.63 -6.22 -1.18
CA SER A 299 -29.95 -6.69 -1.64
C SER A 299 -31.10 -5.79 -1.14
N LYS A 300 -30.87 -5.05 -0.05
CA LYS A 300 -31.84 -4.15 0.59
C LYS A 300 -31.83 -2.77 -0.04
N GLU A 301 -32.87 -2.47 -0.82
CA GLU A 301 -33.06 -1.18 -1.50
C GLU A 301 -33.22 0.00 -0.54
N SER A 302 -33.59 -0.24 0.72
CA SER A 302 -33.65 0.78 1.76
C SER A 302 -32.26 1.31 2.18
N PHE A 303 -31.22 0.49 2.02
CA PHE A 303 -29.84 0.85 2.37
C PHE A 303 -29.00 1.15 1.14
N TRP A 304 -29.28 0.50 0.02
CA TRP A 304 -28.48 0.59 -1.20
C TRP A 304 -29.35 0.90 -2.41
N LYS A 305 -29.19 2.10 -2.95
CA LYS A 305 -29.90 2.52 -4.17
C LYS A 305 -29.22 1.94 -5.38
N GLN A 306 -29.95 1.21 -6.20
CA GLN A 306 -29.43 0.58 -7.43
C GLN A 306 -29.53 1.52 -8.63
N LEU A 307 -28.51 1.53 -9.47
CA LEU A 307 -28.54 2.22 -10.77
C LEU A 307 -29.46 1.48 -11.76
N LEU A 308 -29.27 0.17 -11.88
CA LEU A 308 -30.03 -0.70 -12.77
C LEU A 308 -31.06 -1.50 -11.95
N PRO A 309 -32.38 -1.37 -12.21
CA PRO A 309 -33.40 -2.15 -11.51
C PRO A 309 -33.31 -3.65 -11.84
N LYS A 310 -33.77 -4.51 -10.93
CA LYS A 310 -33.79 -5.99 -11.11
C LYS A 310 -34.55 -6.46 -12.36
N ASN A 311 -35.51 -5.67 -12.87
CA ASN A 311 -36.30 -5.98 -14.06
C ASN A 311 -35.73 -5.39 -15.36
N TYR A 312 -34.49 -4.91 -15.34
CA TYR A 312 -33.88 -4.29 -16.50
C TYR A 312 -33.53 -5.37 -17.55
N GLN A 313 -34.34 -5.44 -18.61
CA GLN A 313 -34.11 -6.29 -19.79
C GLN A 313 -33.10 -5.67 -20.77
N GLY A 314 -32.12 -4.92 -20.26
CA GLY A 314 -31.03 -4.45 -21.12
C GLY A 314 -30.18 -5.62 -21.60
N THR A 315 -29.64 -5.50 -22.81
CA THR A 315 -28.58 -6.39 -23.27
C THR A 315 -27.46 -6.40 -22.22
N LYS A 316 -27.05 -7.58 -21.74
CA LYS A 316 -25.86 -7.72 -20.89
C LYS A 316 -24.70 -7.02 -21.60
N THR A 317 -24.30 -5.86 -21.08
CA THR A 317 -23.25 -5.06 -21.67
C THR A 317 -21.95 -5.84 -21.54
N GLN A 318 -21.35 -6.18 -22.68
CA GLN A 318 -20.06 -6.88 -22.67
C GLN A 318 -19.02 -6.01 -21.97
N SER A 319 -18.22 -6.65 -21.12
CA SER A 319 -17.07 -6.04 -20.49
C SER A 319 -16.09 -5.56 -21.56
N ILE A 320 -15.39 -4.45 -21.28
CA ILE A 320 -14.30 -3.95 -22.13
C ILE A 320 -12.97 -4.63 -21.84
N GLN A 321 -12.91 -5.42 -20.76
CA GLN A 321 -11.71 -6.15 -20.38
C GLN A 321 -11.48 -7.32 -21.37
N PRO A 322 -10.21 -7.64 -21.68
CA PRO A 322 -9.87 -8.77 -22.54
C PRO A 322 -10.33 -10.10 -21.93
N GLU A 323 -10.32 -11.18 -22.71
CA GLU A 323 -10.63 -12.52 -22.19
C GLU A 323 -9.62 -12.97 -21.14
N GLU A 324 -8.34 -12.77 -21.43
CA GLU A 324 -7.21 -13.07 -20.55
C GLU A 324 -6.16 -11.97 -20.69
N ILE A 325 -5.39 -11.74 -19.63
CA ILE A 325 -4.24 -10.84 -19.63
C ILE A 325 -3.00 -11.65 -20.01
N ILE A 326 -2.28 -11.15 -21.01
CA ILE A 326 -1.01 -11.73 -21.46
C ILE A 326 0.13 -11.07 -20.71
N TYR A 327 0.89 -11.88 -19.97
CA TYR A 327 2.04 -11.42 -19.19
C TYR A 327 3.34 -11.59 -19.96
N SER A 328 4.29 -10.70 -19.71
CA SER A 328 5.64 -10.76 -20.27
C SER A 328 6.68 -10.95 -19.17
N ASP A 329 7.65 -11.83 -19.41
CA ASP A 329 8.73 -12.07 -18.45
C ASP A 329 9.66 -10.86 -18.34
N THR A 330 9.98 -10.50 -17.10
CA THR A 330 10.94 -9.43 -16.82
C THR A 330 12.37 -9.91 -17.01
N ASN A 331 13.17 -9.11 -17.71
CA ASN A 331 14.56 -9.47 -18.03
C ASN A 331 15.44 -9.51 -16.77
N LYS A 332 15.85 -10.71 -16.36
CA LYS A 332 16.68 -10.95 -15.17
C LYS A 332 18.04 -10.24 -15.21
N SER A 333 18.65 -10.07 -16.38
CA SER A 333 19.94 -9.37 -16.51
C SER A 333 19.78 -7.89 -16.21
N MET A 334 18.73 -7.25 -16.75
CA MET A 334 18.41 -5.85 -16.48
C MET A 334 18.16 -5.61 -14.99
N VAL A 335 17.44 -6.53 -14.34
CA VAL A 335 17.14 -6.46 -12.91
C VAL A 335 18.42 -6.56 -12.07
N GLU A 336 19.35 -7.45 -12.43
CA GLU A 336 20.62 -7.57 -11.72
C GLU A 336 21.50 -6.31 -11.92
N ASP A 337 21.53 -5.74 -13.12
CA ASP A 337 22.21 -4.47 -13.39
C ASP A 337 21.61 -3.31 -12.58
N LEU A 338 20.29 -3.24 -12.51
CA LEU A 338 19.57 -2.24 -11.71
C LEU A 338 19.85 -2.41 -10.21
N LYS A 339 19.80 -3.64 -9.70
CA LYS A 339 20.15 -3.98 -8.31
C LYS A 339 21.56 -3.49 -7.97
N ASN A 340 22.53 -3.80 -8.83
CA ASN A 340 23.92 -3.37 -8.65
C ASN A 340 24.07 -1.85 -8.72
N ARG A 341 23.32 -1.17 -9.60
CA ARG A 341 23.30 0.28 -9.70
C ARG A 341 22.73 0.93 -8.43
N ILE A 342 21.60 0.46 -7.92
CA ILE A 342 20.97 0.96 -6.69
C ILE A 342 21.90 0.74 -5.50
N GLU A 343 22.46 -0.47 -5.33
CA GLU A 343 23.38 -0.78 -4.22
C GLU A 343 24.62 0.14 -4.23
N ARG A 344 25.24 0.34 -5.41
CA ARG A 344 26.39 1.27 -5.55
C ARG A 344 26.01 2.71 -5.25
N THR A 345 24.86 3.16 -5.76
CA THR A 345 24.39 4.54 -5.59
C THR A 345 24.09 4.84 -4.13
N LEU A 346 23.40 3.94 -3.45
CA LEU A 346 23.10 4.06 -2.01
C LEU A 346 24.38 4.06 -1.15
N LYS A 347 25.38 3.22 -1.48
CA LYS A 347 26.67 3.24 -0.77
C LYS A 347 27.37 4.60 -0.91
N CYS A 348 27.41 5.16 -2.12
CA CYS A 348 27.96 6.50 -2.35
C CYS A 348 27.17 7.57 -1.60
N LYS A 349 25.84 7.54 -1.65
CA LYS A 349 24.98 8.51 -0.95
C LYS A 349 25.16 8.49 0.56
N ILE A 350 25.27 7.30 1.17
CA ILE A 350 25.54 7.19 2.61
C ILE A 350 26.91 7.78 2.98
N MET A 351 27.91 7.63 2.12
CA MET A 351 29.22 8.28 2.30
C MET A 351 29.12 9.80 2.17
N GLU A 352 28.36 10.30 1.19
CA GLU A 352 28.10 11.74 0.98
C GLU A 352 27.35 12.36 2.18
N TRP A 353 26.37 11.66 2.75
CA TRP A 353 25.60 12.12 3.91
C TRP A 353 26.40 12.13 5.22
N ARG A 354 27.58 11.50 5.24
CA ARG A 354 28.47 11.39 6.42
C ARG A 354 29.84 12.06 6.18
N PRO A 355 29.91 13.37 5.87
CA PRO A 355 31.18 14.02 5.52
C PRO A 355 32.21 14.05 6.66
N LYS A 356 31.76 13.96 7.92
CA LYS A 356 32.61 14.06 9.12
C LYS A 356 33.16 12.72 9.62
N GLN A 357 32.62 11.58 9.15
CA GLN A 357 32.94 10.27 9.69
C GLN A 357 33.18 9.25 8.58
N PRO A 358 34.24 8.42 8.65
CA PRO A 358 34.44 7.36 7.67
C PRO A 358 33.28 6.36 7.71
N THR A 359 32.78 5.97 6.54
CA THR A 359 31.75 4.93 6.41
C THR A 359 32.44 3.60 6.16
N ARG A 360 32.38 2.68 7.12
CA ARG A 360 32.95 1.32 7.01
C ARG A 360 31.86 0.33 6.67
N TRP A 361 32.09 -0.52 5.68
CA TRP A 361 31.14 -1.54 5.25
C TRP A 361 31.48 -2.92 5.82
N ASN A 362 30.59 -3.48 6.64
CA ASN A 362 30.73 -4.82 7.18
C ASN A 362 30.29 -5.88 6.14
N ARG A 363 31.26 -6.64 5.62
CA ARG A 363 31.03 -7.63 4.56
C ARG A 363 30.25 -8.85 5.03
N GLN A 364 30.49 -9.31 6.26
CA GLN A 364 29.84 -10.50 6.80
C GLN A 364 28.35 -10.25 7.02
N CYS A 365 28.01 -9.14 7.67
CA CYS A 365 26.61 -8.74 7.85
C CYS A 365 25.93 -8.50 6.49
N THR A 366 26.58 -7.80 5.55
CA THR A 366 26.04 -7.60 4.20
C THR A 366 25.70 -8.92 3.48
N PHE A 367 26.53 -9.95 3.63
CA PHE A 367 26.28 -11.27 3.05
C PHE A 367 25.02 -11.91 3.63
N ILE A 368 24.86 -11.90 4.95
CA ILE A 368 23.68 -12.44 5.63
C ILE A 368 22.42 -11.69 5.22
N LEU A 369 22.45 -10.35 5.23
CA LEU A 369 21.30 -9.53 4.81
C LEU A 369 20.83 -9.87 3.40
N ARG A 370 21.76 -10.15 2.47
CA ARG A 370 21.44 -10.52 1.09
C ARG A 370 20.70 -11.86 0.97
N GLN A 371 20.93 -12.80 1.88
CA GLN A 371 20.21 -14.09 1.89
C GLN A 371 18.81 -13.99 2.50
N ILE A 372 18.61 -13.02 3.40
CA ILE A 372 17.32 -12.80 4.07
C ILE A 372 16.30 -12.16 3.12
N LEU A 373 16.72 -11.17 2.31
CA LEU A 373 15.80 -10.37 1.49
C LEU A 373 14.86 -11.18 0.58
N PRO A 374 15.33 -12.20 -0.18
CA PRO A 374 14.43 -13.00 -1.03
C PRO A 374 13.36 -13.77 -0.23
N LYS A 375 13.69 -14.20 1.01
CA LYS A 375 12.76 -14.95 1.87
C LYS A 375 11.64 -14.07 2.41
N LEU A 376 11.93 -12.78 2.62
CA LEU A 376 10.96 -11.78 3.08
C LEU A 376 9.88 -11.50 2.03
N GLU A 377 10.25 -11.41 0.75
CA GLU A 377 9.27 -11.20 -0.33
C GLU A 377 8.27 -12.36 -0.46
N LEU A 378 8.74 -13.59 -0.26
CA LEU A 378 7.90 -14.79 -0.38
C LEU A 378 6.99 -15.01 0.83
N GLY A 379 7.01 -14.14 1.85
CA GLY A 379 6.14 -14.27 3.03
C GLY A 379 6.41 -15.51 3.90
N THR A 380 7.49 -16.25 3.64
CA THR A 380 7.93 -17.38 4.47
C THR A 380 8.37 -16.85 5.83
N GLY A 381 7.43 -16.82 6.78
CA GLY A 381 7.66 -16.42 8.18
C GLY A 381 8.65 -17.29 8.95
N SER A 382 9.28 -18.28 8.30
CA SER A 382 10.50 -18.92 8.80
C SER A 382 11.65 -17.96 8.54
N PHE A 383 11.94 -17.14 9.54
CA PHE A 383 13.20 -16.44 9.65
C PHE A 383 14.30 -17.47 9.43
N VAL A 384 14.96 -17.37 8.28
CA VAL A 384 16.32 -17.86 8.11
C VAL A 384 16.41 -19.43 8.14
N SER A 385 17.39 -20.02 7.46
CA SER A 385 17.66 -21.46 7.64
C SER A 385 18.39 -21.65 8.99
N SER A 386 18.31 -22.82 9.63
CA SER A 386 18.93 -23.04 10.95
C SER A 386 20.43 -22.70 11.02
N GLU A 387 21.14 -22.75 9.89
CA GLU A 387 22.56 -22.40 9.79
C GLU A 387 22.78 -20.88 9.75
N GLU A 388 21.95 -20.16 8.99
CA GLU A 388 22.04 -18.72 8.82
C GLU A 388 21.61 -17.96 10.11
N GLU A 389 20.69 -18.52 10.92
CA GLU A 389 20.34 -17.97 12.24
C GLU A 389 21.57 -18.00 13.14
N SER A 390 22.32 -19.10 13.10
CA SER A 390 23.54 -19.26 13.88
C SER A 390 24.62 -18.25 13.51
N GLU A 391 24.77 -17.88 12.23
CA GLU A 391 25.73 -16.86 11.81
C GLU A 391 25.32 -15.46 12.24
N PHE A 392 24.03 -15.15 12.15
CA PHE A 392 23.49 -13.86 12.56
C PHE A 392 23.53 -13.70 14.09
N GLU A 393 23.17 -14.74 14.84
CA GLU A 393 23.31 -14.78 16.30
C GLU A 393 24.76 -14.58 16.75
N ARG A 394 25.72 -15.21 16.05
CA ARG A 394 27.14 -14.98 16.32
C ARG A 394 27.55 -13.54 16.09
N LEU A 395 27.01 -12.84 15.09
CA LEU A 395 27.28 -11.41 14.90
C LEU A 395 26.69 -10.56 16.04
N LEU A 396 25.47 -10.88 16.49
CA LEU A 396 24.79 -10.18 17.60
C LEU A 396 25.56 -10.30 18.93
N GLN A 397 26.34 -11.37 19.12
CA GLN A 397 27.21 -11.54 20.28
C GLN A 397 28.38 -10.54 20.34
N PHE A 398 28.83 -10.01 19.20
CA PHE A 398 29.97 -9.08 19.12
C PHE A 398 29.56 -7.63 18.79
N TYR A 399 28.35 -7.44 18.27
CA TYR A 399 27.87 -6.15 17.81
C TYR A 399 26.46 -5.83 18.33
N TRP A 400 26.24 -4.58 18.71
CA TRP A 400 24.92 -3.95 18.70
C TRP A 400 24.50 -3.65 17.26
N VAL A 401 23.61 -4.48 16.73
CA VAL A 401 23.05 -4.32 15.39
C VAL A 401 21.68 -3.65 15.47
N THR A 402 21.54 -2.51 14.80
CA THR A 402 20.22 -1.90 14.52
C THR A 402 20.02 -1.81 13.02
N GLY A 403 18.83 -2.09 12.53
CA GLY A 403 18.59 -2.11 11.10
C GLY A 403 17.25 -2.72 10.75
N PHE A 404 16.87 -2.56 9.49
CA PHE A 404 15.56 -2.94 9.01
C PHE A 404 15.60 -3.11 7.48
N PRO A 405 14.75 -4.00 6.94
CA PRO A 405 14.42 -4.04 5.53
C PRO A 405 13.32 -3.02 5.21
N ILE A 406 13.49 -2.29 4.10
CA ILE A 406 12.45 -1.45 3.51
C ILE A 406 12.01 -2.12 2.21
N GLN A 407 10.70 -2.25 2.03
CA GLN A 407 10.08 -2.71 0.79
C GLN A 407 9.30 -1.55 0.16
N MET A 408 9.45 -1.39 -1.15
CA MET A 408 8.72 -0.37 -1.92
C MET A 408 8.57 -0.79 -3.39
N PRO A 409 7.53 -0.31 -4.10
CA PRO A 409 7.47 -0.41 -5.54
C PRO A 409 8.60 0.39 -6.20
N TYR A 410 9.15 -0.10 -7.30
CA TYR A 410 10.13 0.66 -8.07
C TYR A 410 9.46 1.69 -8.98
N THR A 411 9.74 2.97 -8.75
CA THR A 411 9.45 4.07 -9.69
C THR A 411 10.73 4.54 -10.36
N ASP A 412 11.70 4.94 -9.55
CA ASP A 412 12.97 5.51 -9.97
C ASP A 412 14.00 5.39 -8.84
N VAL A 413 15.28 5.60 -9.18
CA VAL A 413 16.39 5.47 -8.22
C VAL A 413 16.35 6.57 -7.16
N GLN A 414 15.84 7.76 -7.47
CA GLN A 414 15.79 8.88 -6.51
C GLN A 414 14.78 8.60 -5.40
N SER A 415 13.61 8.05 -5.73
CA SER A 415 12.63 7.61 -4.73
C SER A 415 13.20 6.61 -3.73
N VAL A 416 14.04 5.66 -4.19
CA VAL A 416 14.74 4.71 -3.31
C VAL A 416 15.77 5.43 -2.41
N ILE A 417 16.51 6.40 -2.96
CA ILE A 417 17.47 7.20 -2.19
C ILE A 417 16.76 7.99 -1.10
N ASP A 418 15.64 8.64 -1.43
CA ASP A 418 14.87 9.48 -0.52
C ASP A 418 14.26 8.64 0.62
N ALA A 419 13.71 7.46 0.30
CA ALA A 419 13.20 6.52 1.30
C ALA A 419 14.30 6.09 2.30
N VAL A 420 15.50 5.76 1.81
CA VAL A 420 16.64 5.40 2.67
C VAL A 420 17.11 6.61 3.50
N TYR A 421 17.14 7.81 2.91
CA TYR A 421 17.56 9.04 3.59
C TYR A 421 16.65 9.37 4.77
N GLN A 422 15.33 9.29 4.56
CA GLN A 422 14.31 9.60 5.58
C GLN A 422 14.42 8.74 6.83
N THR A 423 14.99 7.54 6.72
CA THR A 423 15.20 6.67 7.89
C THR A 423 16.22 7.20 8.88
N GLY A 424 17.12 8.10 8.45
CA GLY A 424 18.10 8.75 9.32
C GLY A 424 19.16 7.83 9.92
N ILE A 425 19.22 6.54 9.55
CA ILE A 425 20.22 5.60 10.10
C ILE A 425 21.67 6.01 9.76
N HIS A 426 21.85 6.73 8.66
CA HIS A 426 23.14 7.31 8.27
C HIS A 426 23.63 8.39 9.26
N SER A 427 22.76 9.00 10.07
CA SER A 427 23.12 10.09 10.98
C SER A 427 23.65 9.61 12.34
N SER A 428 23.96 8.32 12.50
CA SER A 428 24.55 7.80 13.76
C SER A 428 25.90 8.45 14.02
N GLU A 429 26.04 9.11 15.16
CA GLU A 429 27.28 9.78 15.59
C GLU A 429 28.25 8.84 16.33
N PHE A 430 27.83 7.60 16.57
CA PHE A 430 28.53 6.66 17.43
C PHE A 430 29.91 6.27 16.85
N PRO A 431 30.99 6.30 17.64
CA PRO A 431 32.35 6.08 17.16
C PRO A 431 32.52 4.64 16.66
N GLN A 432 33.29 4.48 15.57
CA GLN A 432 33.55 3.18 14.92
C GLN A 432 32.31 2.43 14.41
N THR A 433 31.19 3.11 14.18
CA THR A 433 30.01 2.50 13.55
C THR A 433 30.35 1.93 12.18
N GLU A 434 30.01 0.65 11.98
CA GLU A 434 30.03 -0.02 10.69
C GLU A 434 28.61 -0.07 10.11
N PHE A 435 28.50 -0.14 8.78
CA PHE A 435 27.24 -0.25 8.06
C PHE A 435 27.20 -1.53 7.23
N ALA A 436 26.02 -2.09 7.07
CA ALA A 436 25.75 -3.15 6.12
C ALA A 436 24.55 -2.76 5.27
N LEU A 437 24.68 -2.94 3.96
CA LEU A 437 23.63 -2.61 2.99
C LEU A 437 23.54 -3.73 1.97
N ALA A 438 22.35 -4.30 1.83
CA ALA A 438 22.01 -5.24 0.76
C ALA A 438 20.77 -4.75 0.01
N VAL A 439 20.75 -4.97 -1.30
CA VAL A 439 19.60 -4.67 -2.16
C VAL A 439 19.19 -5.96 -2.87
N TYR A 440 17.89 -6.20 -2.91
CA TYR A 440 17.25 -7.27 -3.67
C TYR A 440 16.09 -6.68 -4.46
N ILE A 441 15.89 -7.16 -5.68
CA ILE A 441 14.77 -6.77 -6.52
C ILE A 441 14.07 -8.06 -6.93
N HIS A 442 12.80 -8.21 -6.55
CA HIS A 442 11.99 -9.30 -7.03
C HIS A 442 11.31 -8.91 -8.35
N PRO A 443 11.56 -9.64 -9.45
CA PRO A 443 10.98 -9.32 -10.74
C PRO A 443 9.62 -10.00 -10.90
N TYR A 444 8.52 -9.23 -10.81
CA TYR A 444 7.22 -9.67 -11.29
C TYR A 444 7.12 -9.45 -12.81
N PRO A 445 6.16 -10.08 -13.51
CA PRO A 445 5.91 -9.84 -14.93
C PRO A 445 5.66 -8.39 -15.27
N ASN A 446 5.87 -8.05 -16.54
CA ASN A 446 5.66 -6.72 -17.12
C ASN A 446 6.49 -5.61 -16.44
N ASN A 447 7.69 -5.94 -15.96
CA ASN A 447 8.61 -5.02 -15.28
C ASN A 447 8.06 -4.37 -14.01
N ILE A 448 7.09 -5.01 -13.35
CA ILE A 448 6.66 -4.62 -12.00
C ILE A 448 7.71 -5.16 -11.01
N LEU A 449 8.33 -4.29 -10.24
CA LEU A 449 9.49 -4.63 -9.41
C LEU A 449 9.24 -4.30 -7.94
N SER A 450 9.41 -5.31 -7.06
CA SER A 450 9.48 -5.10 -5.60
C SER A 450 10.93 -4.88 -5.20
N VAL A 451 11.25 -3.68 -4.73
CA VAL A 451 12.61 -3.31 -4.29
C VAL A 451 12.73 -3.45 -2.80
N TRP A 452 13.68 -4.27 -2.38
CA TRP A 452 14.06 -4.46 -1.00
C TRP A 452 15.43 -3.86 -0.72
N VAL A 453 15.50 -3.00 0.29
CA VAL A 453 16.74 -2.44 0.80
C VAL A 453 16.87 -2.81 2.27
N TYR A 454 17.87 -3.62 2.61
CA TYR A 454 18.21 -3.90 4.00
C TYR A 454 19.39 -3.04 4.41
N LEU A 455 19.17 -2.13 5.35
CA LEU A 455 20.21 -1.29 5.93
C LEU A 455 20.37 -1.58 7.43
N ALA A 456 21.61 -1.80 7.85
CA ALA A 456 21.97 -2.01 9.25
C ALA A 456 23.20 -1.17 9.65
N SER A 457 23.21 -0.78 10.90
CA SER A 457 24.28 -0.09 11.60
C SER A 457 24.75 -0.99 12.75
N LEU A 458 26.05 -1.24 12.81
CA LEU A 458 26.70 -2.12 13.77
C LEU A 458 27.68 -1.30 14.62
N ALA A 459 27.55 -1.42 15.94
CA ALA A 459 28.52 -0.90 16.89
C ALA A 459 29.09 -2.07 17.68
N ARG A 460 30.41 -2.17 17.86
CA ARG A 460 31.01 -3.25 18.65
C ARG A 460 30.65 -3.11 20.13
N HIS A 461 30.38 -4.23 20.78
CA HIS A 461 30.36 -4.27 22.25
C HIS A 461 31.74 -3.85 22.77
N GLN A 462 31.78 -2.94 23.75
CA GLN A 462 33.02 -2.53 24.42
C GLN A 462 33.40 -3.50 25.53
#